data_AF-A0A3E2YJY2-F1
#
_entry.id   AF-A0A3E2YJY2-F1
#
_cell.length_a   1.000
_cell.length_b   1.000
_cell.length_c   1.000
_cell.angle_alpha   90.00
_cell.angle_beta   90.00
_cell.angle_gamma   90.00
#
_symmetry.space_group_name_H-M   'P 1'
#
loop_
_entity.id
_entity.type
_entity.pdbx_description
1 polymer ?
#
loop_
_entity_poly.entity_id
_entity_poly.type
_entity_poly.pdbx_seq_one_letter_code
_entity_poly.pdbx_strand_id
1 'polypeptide(L)'
;MAEAVGSVTVAHPTRVAIDGPPTTGKTTLADELAVVLREQGRDVIRATIDDFLFPRAQRYPRGEYSAEGCYFDTHDYDALNRVLLDPLGPSGDRRFQHAVYDRTADTTLSPPFTTAPADAVLVFDGVFLMRPELIDR
;
A
#
# COMPACT_ATOMS: atom_id res chain seq x y z
N MET A 1 16.53 -9.28 -4.13
CA MET A 1 15.54 -8.34 -3.56
C MET A 1 15.42 -8.50 -2.05
N ALA A 2 15.13 -9.70 -1.53
CA ALA A 2 15.05 -9.93 -0.08
C ALA A 2 16.32 -9.50 0.68
N GLU A 3 17.52 -9.79 0.15
CA GLU A 3 18.79 -9.34 0.76
C GLU A 3 18.89 -7.81 0.85
N ALA A 4 18.49 -7.09 -0.20
CA ALA A 4 18.50 -5.62 -0.21
C ALA A 4 17.47 -5.03 0.78
N VAL A 5 16.34 -5.70 1.00
CA VAL A 5 15.39 -5.31 2.05
C VAL A 5 15.96 -5.61 3.44
N GLY A 6 16.66 -6.74 3.57
CA GLY A 6 17.32 -7.16 4.81
C GLY A 6 18.45 -6.22 5.26
N SER A 7 19.13 -5.57 4.32
CA SER A 7 20.22 -4.63 4.63
C SER A 7 19.76 -3.23 5.03
N VAL A 8 18.47 -2.90 4.86
CA VAL A 8 17.91 -1.63 5.32
C VAL A 8 17.70 -1.68 6.83
N THR A 9 18.43 -0.83 7.55
CA THR A 9 18.33 -0.67 9.00
C THR A 9 17.78 0.72 9.33
N VAL A 10 16.53 0.78 9.74
CA VAL A 10 15.83 2.00 10.17
C VAL A 10 15.08 1.75 11.48
N ALA A 11 14.77 2.81 12.22
CA ALA A 11 14.10 2.73 13.53
C ALA A 11 12.56 2.64 13.44
N HIS A 12 12.04 2.41 12.24
CA HIS A 12 10.61 2.29 11.92
C HIS A 12 10.44 1.18 10.86
N PRO A 13 9.20 0.72 10.58
CA PRO A 13 8.99 -0.29 9.56
C PRO A 13 9.64 0.08 8.21
N THR A 14 10.32 -0.88 7.60
CA THR A 14 10.90 -0.70 6.26
C THR A 14 9.77 -0.77 5.24
N ARG A 15 9.65 0.23 4.36
CA ARG A 15 8.61 0.27 3.33
C ARG A 15 9.22 -0.06 1.97
N VAL A 16 8.64 -1.03 1.29
CA VAL A 16 9.07 -1.54 -0.02
C VAL A 16 7.91 -1.39 -0.99
N ALA A 17 8.10 -0.59 -2.03
CA ALA A 17 7.12 -0.39 -3.09
C ALA A 17 7.45 -1.25 -4.32
N ILE A 18 6.44 -1.92 -4.87
CA ILE A 18 6.51 -2.67 -6.13
C ILE A 18 5.55 -2.00 -7.11
N ASP A 19 6.08 -1.04 -7.86
CA ASP A 19 5.34 -0.23 -8.82
C ASP A 19 5.38 -0.82 -10.24
N GLY A 20 4.33 -0.57 -11.01
CA GLY A 20 4.32 -0.84 -12.44
C GLY A 20 2.92 -0.98 -13.05
N PRO A 21 2.84 -1.12 -14.39
CA PRO A 21 1.57 -1.16 -15.10
C PRO A 21 0.66 -2.32 -14.69
N PRO A 22 -0.66 -2.27 -14.96
CA PRO A 22 -1.56 -3.41 -14.78
C PRO A 22 -1.04 -4.69 -15.46
N THR A 23 -1.32 -5.85 -14.86
CA THR A 23 -1.04 -7.18 -15.44
C THR A 23 0.45 -7.51 -15.67
N THR A 24 1.38 -6.77 -15.04
CA THR A 24 2.83 -7.05 -15.11
C THR A 24 3.35 -8.03 -14.05
N GLY A 25 2.48 -8.58 -13.20
CA GLY A 25 2.86 -9.56 -12.17
C GLY A 25 3.34 -8.97 -10.84
N LYS A 26 3.12 -7.68 -10.57
CA LYS A 26 3.51 -7.01 -9.31
C LYS A 26 3.02 -7.71 -8.08
N THR A 27 1.75 -8.14 -8.08
CA THR A 27 1.11 -8.82 -6.96
C THR A 27 1.80 -10.15 -6.70
N THR A 28 2.10 -10.92 -7.75
CA THR A 28 2.86 -12.17 -7.65
C THR A 28 4.25 -11.92 -7.06
N LEU A 29 4.98 -10.93 -7.58
CA LEU A 29 6.31 -10.58 -7.05
C LEU A 29 6.25 -10.14 -5.58
N ALA A 30 5.25 -9.36 -5.21
CA ALA A 30 5.04 -8.87 -3.85
C ALA A 30 4.72 -10.02 -2.88
N ASP A 31 3.89 -10.97 -3.31
CA ASP A 31 3.53 -12.14 -2.52
C ASP A 31 4.73 -13.07 -2.34
N GLU A 32 5.49 -13.34 -3.39
CA GLU A 32 6.72 -14.15 -3.34
C GLU A 32 7.79 -13.49 -2.44
N LEU A 33 8.01 -12.18 -2.57
CA LEU A 33 8.92 -11.45 -1.70
C LEU A 33 8.49 -11.53 -0.24
N ALA A 34 7.18 -11.40 0.02
CA ALA A 34 6.64 -11.50 1.38
C ALA A 34 6.84 -12.90 1.98
N VAL A 35 6.73 -13.96 1.19
CA VAL A 35 7.05 -15.33 1.65
C VAL A 35 8.51 -15.43 2.05
N VAL A 36 9.44 -15.04 1.17
CA VAL A 36 10.88 -15.12 1.45
C VAL A 36 11.28 -14.33 2.70
N LEU A 37 10.74 -13.12 2.88
CA LEU A 37 11.02 -12.29 4.05
C LEU A 37 10.48 -12.92 5.35
N ARG A 38 9.30 -13.55 5.31
CA ARG A 38 8.74 -14.28 6.46
C ARG A 38 9.58 -15.51 6.82
N GLU A 39 10.07 -16.25 5.82
CA GLU A 39 10.99 -17.38 6.03
C GLU A 39 12.32 -16.95 6.68
N GLN A 40 12.72 -15.69 6.46
CA GLN A 40 13.87 -15.06 7.11
C GLN A 40 13.54 -14.49 8.52
N GLY A 41 12.32 -14.72 9.02
CA GLY A 41 11.89 -14.31 10.35
C GLY A 41 11.42 -12.85 10.45
N ARG A 42 11.12 -12.18 9.34
CA ARG A 42 10.59 -10.81 9.34
C ARG A 42 9.07 -10.80 9.46
N ASP A 43 8.54 -9.86 10.24
CA ASP A 43 7.12 -9.52 10.24
C ASP A 43 6.77 -8.72 8.98
N VAL A 44 6.01 -9.32 8.07
CA VAL A 44 5.66 -8.71 6.78
C VAL A 44 4.20 -8.26 6.73
N ILE A 45 4.01 -6.96 6.59
CA ILE A 45 2.73 -6.31 6.27
C ILE A 45 2.60 -6.33 4.75
N ARG A 46 1.64 -7.10 4.23
CA ARG A 46 1.28 -7.12 2.81
C ARG A 46 0.07 -6.22 2.60
N ALA A 47 0.16 -5.25 1.70
CA ALA A 47 -0.94 -4.37 1.34
C ALA A 47 -0.87 -3.98 -0.13
N THR A 48 -2.01 -3.68 -0.76
CA THR A 48 -2.08 -3.25 -2.16
C THR A 48 -2.80 -1.92 -2.27
N ILE A 49 -2.44 -1.10 -3.26
CA ILE A 49 -3.14 0.17 -3.51
C ILE A 49 -4.63 -0.04 -3.83
N ASP A 50 -4.98 -1.21 -4.38
CA ASP A 50 -6.36 -1.56 -4.73
C ASP A 50 -7.29 -1.73 -3.52
N ASP A 51 -6.75 -1.69 -2.30
CA ASP A 51 -7.50 -1.69 -1.02
C ASP A 51 -7.80 -0.26 -0.52
N PHE A 52 -7.32 0.75 -1.26
CA PHE A 52 -7.48 2.17 -0.99
C PHE A 52 -8.16 2.87 -2.17
N LEU A 53 -9.20 2.25 -2.71
CA LEU A 53 -10.01 2.80 -3.79
C LEU A 53 -11.11 3.72 -3.26
N PHE A 54 -11.47 4.71 -4.06
CA PHE A 54 -12.77 5.36 -3.87
C PHE A 54 -13.92 4.43 -4.30
N PRO A 55 -15.11 4.53 -3.69
CA PRO A 55 -16.33 3.89 -4.19
C PRO A 55 -16.60 4.25 -5.66
N ARG A 56 -17.23 3.35 -6.44
CA ARG A 56 -17.43 3.56 -7.89
C ARG A 56 -18.14 4.88 -8.21
N ALA A 57 -19.08 5.31 -7.36
CA ALA A 57 -19.81 6.57 -7.52
C ALA A 57 -18.87 7.81 -7.55
N GLN A 58 -17.68 7.71 -6.96
CA GLN A 58 -16.68 8.77 -6.91
C GLN A 58 -15.56 8.58 -7.95
N ARG A 59 -15.37 7.36 -8.49
CA ARG A 59 -14.29 7.03 -9.43
C ARG A 59 -14.51 7.49 -10.87
N TYR A 60 -15.76 7.61 -11.29
CA TYR A 60 -16.09 7.83 -12.71
C TYR A 60 -16.77 9.17 -13.05
N PRO A 61 -16.47 10.32 -12.39
CA PRO A 61 -17.07 11.60 -12.76
C PRO A 61 -16.64 12.05 -14.16
N ARG A 62 -15.46 11.60 -14.63
CA ARG A 62 -14.91 11.85 -15.96
C ARG A 62 -15.26 10.75 -16.99
N GLY A 63 -16.09 9.77 -16.61
CA GLY A 63 -16.43 8.59 -17.41
C GLY A 63 -15.54 7.37 -17.10
N GLU A 64 -16.09 6.17 -17.27
CA GLU A 64 -15.48 4.89 -16.88
C GLU A 64 -14.11 4.63 -17.51
N TYR A 65 -13.92 5.07 -18.76
CA TYR A 65 -12.69 4.83 -19.54
C TYR A 65 -11.76 6.05 -19.60
N SER A 66 -11.96 7.04 -18.73
CA SER A 66 -11.11 8.24 -18.71
C SER A 66 -9.71 7.92 -18.17
N ALA A 67 -8.69 8.17 -18.98
CA ALA A 67 -7.30 8.05 -18.55
C ALA A 67 -6.97 9.03 -17.41
N GLU A 68 -7.54 10.24 -17.45
CA GLU A 68 -7.40 11.23 -16.39
C GLU A 68 -8.08 10.74 -15.10
N GLY A 69 -9.29 10.18 -15.20
CA GLY A 69 -9.99 9.60 -14.05
C GLY A 69 -9.26 8.39 -13.45
N CYS A 70 -8.63 7.57 -14.29
CA CYS A 70 -7.77 6.47 -13.84
C CYS A 70 -6.61 6.97 -12.97
N TYR A 71 -6.01 8.11 -13.32
CA TYR A 71 -4.88 8.66 -12.59
C TYR A 71 -5.28 9.46 -11.32
N PHE A 72 -6.36 10.24 -11.39
CA PHE A 72 -6.71 11.17 -10.31
C PHE A 72 -7.83 10.69 -9.39
N ASP A 73 -8.78 9.90 -9.88
CA ASP A 73 -10.05 9.62 -9.17
C ASP A 73 -10.14 8.19 -8.64
N THR A 74 -9.16 7.35 -8.92
CA THR A 74 -9.27 5.91 -8.61
C THR A 74 -9.00 5.60 -7.14
N HIS A 75 -7.97 6.22 -6.55
CA HIS A 75 -7.47 5.87 -5.22
C HIS A 75 -7.60 7.02 -4.23
N ASP A 76 -7.95 6.69 -2.99
CA ASP A 76 -7.97 7.60 -1.85
C ASP A 76 -6.56 7.69 -1.24
N TYR A 77 -5.70 8.49 -1.88
CA TYR A 77 -4.32 8.71 -1.43
C TYR A 77 -4.24 9.36 -0.05
N ASP A 78 -5.22 10.20 0.31
CA ASP A 78 -5.28 10.83 1.62
C ASP A 78 -5.56 9.80 2.71
N ALA A 79 -6.47 8.85 2.47
CA ALA A 79 -6.68 7.73 3.37
C ALA A 79 -5.46 6.82 3.44
N LEU A 80 -4.88 6.43 2.30
CA LEU A 80 -3.67 5.60 2.23
C LEU A 80 -2.53 6.19 3.05
N ASN A 81 -2.24 7.48 2.88
CA ASN A 81 -1.20 8.18 3.64
C ASN A 81 -1.52 8.16 5.13
N ARG A 82 -2.73 8.61 5.50
CA ARG A 82 -3.14 8.77 6.89
C ARG A 82 -3.12 7.46 7.68
N VAL A 83 -3.52 6.35 7.07
CA VAL A 83 -3.78 5.09 7.82
C VAL A 83 -2.76 4.00 7.58
N LEU A 84 -1.89 4.12 6.56
CA LEU A 84 -0.87 3.12 6.26
C LEU A 84 0.53 3.72 6.18
N LEU A 85 0.77 4.70 5.30
CA LEU A 85 2.14 5.16 5.03
C LEU A 85 2.70 6.06 6.13
N ASP A 86 1.95 7.06 6.60
CA ASP A 86 2.38 7.97 7.67
C ASP A 86 2.61 7.20 9.00
N PRO A 87 1.71 6.29 9.45
CA PRO A 87 1.93 5.52 10.67
C PRO A 87 3.12 4.54 10.61
N LEU A 88 3.50 4.08 9.41
CA LEU A 88 4.65 3.18 9.20
C LEU A 88 5.92 3.93 8.78
N GLY A 89 5.86 5.26 8.69
CA GLY A 89 6.98 6.12 8.35
C GLY A 89 7.87 6.50 9.54
N PRO A 90 8.89 7.34 9.33
CA PRO A 90 9.89 7.68 10.34
C PRO A 90 9.37 8.32 11.62
N SER A 91 8.24 9.02 11.55
CA SER A 91 7.59 9.68 12.69
C SER A 91 6.26 9.02 13.07
N GLY A 92 5.96 7.85 12.50
CA GLY A 92 4.71 7.14 12.71
C GLY A 92 4.62 6.41 14.06
N ASP A 93 3.40 6.13 14.50
CA ASP A 93 3.12 5.43 15.76
C ASP A 93 2.97 3.91 15.59
N ARG A 94 3.16 3.41 14.36
CA ARG A 94 2.98 2.02 13.92
C ARG A 94 1.54 1.49 14.01
N ARG A 95 0.54 2.34 14.26
CA ARG A 95 -0.87 1.96 14.28
C ARG A 95 -1.50 2.19 12.91
N PHE A 96 -1.77 1.12 12.20
CA PHE A 96 -2.15 1.18 10.79
C PHE A 96 -3.41 0.37 10.49
N GLN A 97 -3.99 0.62 9.31
CA GLN A 97 -5.07 -0.18 8.71
C GLN A 97 -4.60 -0.72 7.35
N HIS A 98 -4.99 -1.96 7.04
CA HIS A 98 -4.60 -2.62 5.79
C HIS A 98 -5.43 -2.18 4.58
N ALA A 99 -6.64 -1.67 4.82
CA ALA A 99 -7.62 -1.35 3.78
C ALA A 99 -8.61 -0.30 4.29
N VAL A 100 -9.18 0.46 3.35
CA VAL A 100 -10.26 1.44 3.60
C VAL A 100 -11.42 1.26 2.62
N TYR A 101 -11.40 0.22 1.80
CA TYR A 101 -12.40 -0.04 0.77
C TYR A 101 -12.85 -1.50 0.76
N ASP A 102 -14.17 -1.72 0.72
CA ASP A 102 -14.79 -3.04 0.51
C ASP A 102 -15.18 -3.16 -0.97
N ARG A 103 -14.49 -4.03 -1.70
CA ARG A 103 -14.77 -4.29 -3.11
C ARG A 103 -16.10 -5.00 -3.35
N THR A 104 -16.57 -5.77 -2.38
CA THR A 104 -17.84 -6.53 -2.48
C THR A 104 -19.03 -5.60 -2.26
N ALA A 105 -18.97 -4.77 -1.22
CA ALA A 105 -20.03 -3.82 -0.90
C ALA A 105 -19.95 -2.51 -1.70
N ASP A 106 -18.80 -2.21 -2.32
CA ASP A 106 -18.49 -0.93 -2.95
C ASP A 106 -18.63 0.26 -1.98
N THR A 107 -18.09 0.11 -0.77
CA THR A 107 -18.17 1.11 0.30
C THR A 107 -16.84 1.32 1.00
N THR A 108 -16.76 2.42 1.76
CA THR A 108 -15.61 2.70 2.63
C THR A 108 -15.64 1.80 3.86
N LEU A 109 -14.47 1.27 4.22
CA LEU A 109 -14.22 0.52 5.45
C LEU A 109 -13.50 1.37 6.48
N SER A 110 -13.74 1.07 7.76
CA SER A 110 -12.94 1.58 8.87
C SER A 110 -12.65 0.43 9.84
N PRO A 111 -11.74 -0.50 9.48
CA PRO A 111 -11.39 -1.62 10.33
C PRO A 111 -10.67 -1.14 11.61
N PRO A 112 -10.59 -1.94 12.67
CA PRO A 112 -9.75 -1.58 13.81
C PRO A 112 -8.27 -1.45 13.41
N PHE A 113 -7.56 -0.53 14.07
CA PHE A 113 -6.11 -0.39 13.88
C PHE A 113 -5.36 -1.61 14.42
N THR A 114 -4.29 -1.97 13.72
CA THR A 114 -3.31 -2.97 14.15
C THR A 114 -1.96 -2.28 14.40
N THR A 115 -1.17 -2.78 15.34
CA THR A 115 0.14 -2.22 15.67
C THR A 115 1.24 -3.07 15.05
N ALA A 116 2.11 -2.46 14.25
CA ALA A 116 3.26 -3.13 13.67
C ALA A 116 4.45 -3.23 14.65
N PRO A 117 5.23 -4.33 14.59
CA PRO A 117 6.60 -4.37 15.13
C PRO A 117 7.48 -3.26 14.56
N ALA A 118 8.53 -2.87 15.28
CA ALA A 118 9.37 -1.72 14.89
C ALA A 118 10.21 -2.02 13.64
N ASP A 119 10.56 -3.28 13.47
CA ASP A 119 11.40 -3.85 12.42
C ASP A 119 10.59 -4.56 11.31
N ALA A 120 9.26 -4.40 11.33
CA ALA A 120 8.36 -4.93 10.32
C ALA A 120 8.70 -4.39 8.92
N VAL A 121 8.30 -5.14 7.90
CA VAL A 121 8.44 -4.75 6.49
C VAL A 121 7.06 -4.59 5.87
N LEU A 122 6.75 -3.40 5.38
CA LEU A 122 5.62 -3.18 4.47
C LEU A 122 6.06 -3.54 3.05
N VAL A 123 5.40 -4.52 2.44
CA VAL A 123 5.49 -4.81 1.01
C VAL A 123 4.19 -4.32 0.35
N PHE A 124 4.31 -3.23 -0.39
CA PHE A 124 3.21 -2.50 -1.01
C PHE A 124 3.29 -2.56 -2.53
N ASP A 125 2.27 -3.08 -3.20
CA ASP A 125 2.21 -3.18 -4.66
C ASP A 125 1.06 -2.37 -5.24
N GLY A 126 1.22 -1.92 -6.48
CA GLY A 126 0.20 -1.10 -7.11
C GLY A 126 0.66 -0.40 -8.37
N VAL A 127 -0.25 0.39 -8.93
CA VAL A 127 0.02 1.32 -10.02
C VAL A 127 0.29 2.71 -9.45
N PHE A 128 1.18 3.45 -10.10
CA PHE A 128 1.49 4.84 -9.78
C PHE A 128 2.01 5.05 -8.35
N LEU A 129 2.77 4.08 -7.82
CA LEU A 129 3.33 4.21 -6.48
C LEU A 129 4.45 5.25 -6.40
N MET A 130 5.08 5.58 -7.53
CA MET A 130 6.14 6.60 -7.63
C MET A 130 5.60 8.02 -7.91
N ARG A 131 4.34 8.29 -7.60
CA ARG A 131 3.73 9.61 -7.77
C ARG A 131 4.12 10.59 -6.64
N PRO A 132 4.08 11.91 -6.87
CA PRO A 132 4.53 12.92 -5.89
C PRO A 132 3.87 12.81 -4.51
N GLU A 133 2.61 12.41 -4.46
CA GLU A 133 1.83 12.33 -3.22
C GLU A 133 2.32 11.21 -2.28
N LEU A 134 3.13 10.27 -2.78
CA LEU A 134 3.61 9.09 -2.06
C LEU A 134 5.14 9.07 -1.88
N ILE A 135 5.91 9.70 -2.76
CA ILE A 135 7.38 9.52 -2.82
C ILE A 135 8.11 10.12 -1.61
N ASP A 136 7.61 11.22 -1.05
CA ASP A 136 8.24 11.95 0.06
C ASP A 136 7.64 11.62 1.44
N ARG A 137 6.82 10.57 1.49
CA ARG A 137 6.18 10.09 2.72
C ARG A 137 7.09 9.19 3.52
#